data_AF-A0A929PZ06-F1
#
_entry.id   AF-A0A929PZ06-F1
#
_cell.length_a   1.000
_cell.length_b   1.000
_cell.length_c   1.000
_cell.angle_alpha   90.00
_cell.angle_beta   90.00
_cell.angle_gamma   90.00
#
_symmetry.space_group_name_H-M   'P 1'
#
loop_
_entity.id
_entity.type
_entity.pdbx_description
1 polymer ?
#
loop_
_entity_poly.entity_id
_entity_poly.type
_entity_poly.pdbx_seq_one_letter_code
_entity_poly.pdbx_strand_id
1 'polypeptide(L)' 'MKTERTIMMTGKEYQHIKEQLETNAEYEYHTGTEFEPETLTLTDIYLDTDPDFTRNPEQFARIDGDLSVQVKVVYEE' A
#
# COMPACT_ATOMS: atom_id res chain seq x y z
N MET A 1 6.82 -15.69 -6.48
CA MET A 1 6.93 -15.86 -5.00
C MET A 1 6.36 -14.58 -4.39
N LYS A 2 5.67 -14.62 -3.24
CA LYS A 2 5.18 -13.37 -2.64
C LYS A 2 6.30 -12.67 -1.88
N THR A 3 6.53 -11.41 -2.20
CA THR A 3 7.57 -10.56 -1.63
C THR A 3 6.93 -9.41 -0.88
N GLU A 4 7.53 -9.03 0.25
CA GLU A 4 7.10 -7.87 1.03
C GLU A 4 8.14 -6.75 0.93
N ARG A 5 7.69 -5.51 0.77
CA ARG A 5 8.55 -4.32 0.82
C ARG A 5 7.85 -3.20 1.57
N THR A 6 8.61 -2.44 2.34
CA THR A 6 8.15 -1.20 2.95
C THR A 6 8.46 -0.03 2.05
N ILE A 7 7.46 0.79 1.73
CA ILE A 7 7.58 1.98 0.89
C ILE A 7 6.90 3.18 1.56
N MET A 8 7.33 4.38 1.17
CA MET A 8 6.66 5.63 1.54
C MET A 8 5.69 6.02 0.43
N MET A 9 4.46 6.36 0.78
CA MET A 9 3.45 6.91 -0.13
C MET A 9 2.56 7.90 0.61
N THR A 10 1.73 8.66 -0.09
CA THR A 10 0.74 9.54 0.53
C THR A 10 -0.45 8.74 1.06
N GLY A 11 -1.18 9.31 2.03
CA GLY A 11 -2.43 8.73 2.51
C GLY A 11 -3.47 8.53 1.42
N LYS A 12 -3.52 9.44 0.43
CA LYS A 12 -4.38 9.31 -0.77
C LYS A 12 -4.01 8.09 -1.60
N GLU A 13 -2.73 7.88 -1.87
CA GLU A 13 -2.26 6.71 -2.63
C GLU A 13 -2.58 5.41 -1.90
N TYR A 14 -2.32 5.36 -0.58
CA TYR A 14 -2.67 4.19 0.23
C TYR A 14 -4.16 3.84 0.14
N GLN A 15 -5.03 4.83 0.35
CA GLN A 15 -6.49 4.63 0.29
C GLN A 15 -6.92 4.17 -1.11
N HIS A 16 -6.40 4.81 -2.16
CA HIS A 16 -6.71 4.44 -3.54
C HIS A 16 -6.31 2.99 -3.85
N ILE A 17 -5.08 2.59 -3.53
CA ILE A 17 -4.59 1.24 -3.79
C ILE A 17 -5.41 0.21 -3.00
N LYS A 18 -5.73 0.51 -1.73
CA LYS A 18 -6.55 -0.36 -0.89
C LYS A 18 -7.95 -0.57 -1.47
N GLU A 19 -8.63 0.49 -1.88
CA GLU A 19 -9.94 0.41 -2.53
C GLU A 19 -9.88 -0.41 -3.84
N GLN A 20 -8.79 -0.27 -4.61
CA GLN A 20 -8.60 -1.05 -5.83
C GLN A 20 -8.40 -2.55 -5.52
N LEU A 21 -7.64 -2.89 -4.48
CA LEU A 21 -7.41 -4.28 -4.05
C LEU A 21 -8.61 -4.92 -3.34
N GLU A 22 -9.54 -4.13 -2.81
CA GLU A 22 -10.83 -4.64 -2.32
C GLU A 22 -11.77 -5.04 -3.48
N THR A 23 -11.59 -4.41 -4.65
CA THR A 23 -12.42 -4.65 -5.84
C THR A 23 -11.78 -5.62 -6.83
N ASN A 24 -10.45 -5.58 -6.97
CA ASN A 24 -9.65 -6.35 -7.90
C ASN A 24 -8.64 -7.21 -7.13
N ALA A 25 -8.23 -8.34 -7.71
CA ALA A 25 -7.25 -9.22 -7.06
C ALA A 25 -5.81 -8.64 -7.00
N GLU A 26 -5.51 -7.69 -7.89
CA GLU A 26 -4.17 -7.12 -8.05
C GLU A 26 -4.24 -5.65 -8.50
N TYR A 27 -3.16 -4.90 -8.25
CA TYR A 27 -3.00 -3.51 -8.66
C TYR A 27 -1.56 -3.24 -9.12
N GLU A 28 -1.38 -2.69 -10.32
CA GLU A 28 -0.07 -2.28 -10.83
C GLU A 28 0.33 -0.94 -10.21
N TYR A 29 1.37 -0.96 -9.38
CA TYR A 29 1.93 0.21 -8.72
C TYR A 29 3.28 0.57 -9.32
N HIS A 30 3.40 1.80 -9.83
CA HIS A 30 4.65 2.33 -10.34
C HIS A 30 5.43 3.01 -9.20
N THR A 31 6.65 2.54 -8.98
CA THR A 31 7.60 3.06 -8.02
C THR A 31 8.96 3.30 -8.70
N GLY A 32 9.97 3.67 -7.92
CA GLY A 32 11.28 4.03 -8.45
C GLY A 32 11.40 5.49 -8.89
N THR A 33 12.44 5.80 -9.66
CA THR A 33 12.73 7.16 -10.14
C THR A 33 12.56 7.23 -11.66
N GLU A 34 12.60 8.43 -12.23
CA GLU A 34 12.57 8.60 -13.70
C GLU A 34 13.73 7.87 -14.41
N PHE A 35 14.85 7.66 -13.72
CA PHE A 35 16.05 6.99 -14.25
C PHE A 35 16.06 5.49 -13.98
N GLU A 36 15.34 5.05 -12.96
CA GLU A 36 15.20 3.65 -12.56
C GLU A 36 13.73 3.38 -12.19
N PRO A 37 12.83 3.30 -13.20
CA PRO A 37 11.43 3.02 -12.96
C PRO A 37 11.24 1.55 -12.57
N GLU A 38 10.33 1.30 -11.65
CA GLU A 38 9.97 -0.03 -11.17
C GLU A 38 8.45 -0.15 -11.17
N THR A 39 7.92 -1.31 -11.59
CA THR A 39 6.49 -1.60 -11.53
C THR A 39 6.29 -2.84 -10.68
N LEU A 40 5.40 -2.75 -9.68
CA LEU A 40 5.08 -3.83 -8.76
C LEU A 40 3.61 -4.23 -8.95
N THR A 41 3.34 -5.51 -9.13
CA THR A 41 1.97 -6.05 -9.12
C THR A 41 1.58 -6.36 -7.69
N LEU A 42 0.94 -5.39 -7.04
CA LEU A 42 0.53 -5.50 -5.64
C LEU A 42 -0.65 -6.45 -5.52
N THR A 43 -0.60 -7.30 -4.49
CA THR A 43 -1.70 -8.20 -4.10
C THR A 43 -2.24 -7.86 -2.71
N ASP A 44 -1.49 -7.09 -1.90
CA ASP A 44 -1.96 -6.59 -0.60
C ASP A 44 -1.18 -5.35 -0.13
N ILE A 45 -1.77 -4.57 0.79
CA ILE A 45 -1.20 -3.32 1.31
C ILE A 45 -1.62 -3.02 2.76
N TYR A 46 -0.67 -2.66 3.62
CA TYR A 46 -0.87 -2.47 5.06
C TYR A 46 -0.13 -1.24 5.59
N LEU A 47 -0.70 -0.53 6.56
CA LEU A 47 0.00 0.57 7.22
C LEU A 47 1.04 0.04 8.20
N ASP A 48 2.19 0.70 8.30
CA ASP A 48 3.24 0.32 9.25
C ASP A 48 2.81 0.47 10.72
N THR A 49 1.76 1.25 10.98
CA THR A 49 1.16 1.41 12.32
C THR A 49 0.01 0.45 12.61
N ASP A 50 -0.34 -0.49 11.72
CA ASP A 50 -1.32 -1.54 12.04
C ASP A 50 -0.70 -2.48 13.09
N PRO A 51 -1.14 -2.48 14.37
CA PRO A 51 -0.44 -3.18 15.45
C PRO A 51 -0.69 -4.70 15.49
N ASP A 52 -0.88 -5.35 14.33
CA ASP A 52 -1.24 -6.75 14.05
C ASP A 52 -2.72 -7.01 13.72
N PHE A 53 -3.17 -7.08 12.45
CA PHE A 53 -4.44 -7.77 12.07
C PHE A 53 -5.66 -7.50 12.99
N THR A 54 -5.66 -6.39 13.75
CA THR A 54 -6.58 -6.20 14.86
C THR A 54 -7.79 -5.55 14.24
N ARG A 55 -8.67 -6.45 13.78
CA ARG A 55 -10.09 -6.30 13.50
C ARG A 55 -10.72 -5.14 14.26
N ASN A 56 -10.46 -3.93 13.79
CA ASN A 56 -11.25 -2.78 14.12
C ASN A 56 -11.52 -2.04 12.81
N PRO A 57 -12.47 -2.53 12.00
CA PRO A 57 -12.86 -1.88 10.74
C PRO A 57 -13.36 -0.44 10.93
N GLU A 58 -13.49 0.03 12.17
CA GLU A 58 -13.89 1.39 12.53
C GLU A 58 -12.69 2.30 12.90
N GLN A 59 -11.48 1.76 13.03
CA GLN A 59 -10.25 2.53 13.27
C GLN A 59 -9.39 2.59 12.02
N PHE A 60 -9.89 3.22 10.98
CA PHE A 60 -8.98 3.88 10.05
C PHE A 60 -8.35 5.03 10.85
N ALA A 61 -7.07 4.89 11.21
CA ALA A 61 -6.28 6.07 11.55
C ALA A 61 -6.56 7.09 10.44
N ARG A 62 -7.09 8.26 10.79
CA ARG A 62 -7.51 9.25 9.81
C ARG A 62 -6.27 9.76 9.11
N ILE A 63 -5.86 9.09 8.03
CA ILE A 63 -4.70 9.48 7.26
C ILE A 63 -5.09 10.74 6.54
N ASP A 64 -4.44 11.84 6.88
CA ASP A 64 -4.52 13.05 6.08
C ASP A 64 -3.95 12.71 4.70
N GLY A 65 -4.74 12.98 3.66
CA GLY A 65 -4.46 12.51 2.31
C GLY A 65 -3.13 13.01 1.74
N ASP A 66 -2.63 14.13 2.26
CA ASP A 66 -1.39 14.77 1.79
C ASP A 66 -0.16 14.45 2.67
N LEU A 67 -0.34 13.70 3.77
CA LEU A 67 0.79 13.24 4.59
C LEU A 67 1.38 11.95 4.04
N SER A 68 2.71 11.90 4.01
CA SER A 68 3.45 10.69 3.71
C SER A 68 3.32 9.69 4.87
N VAL A 69 2.96 8.47 4.54
CA VAL A 69 2.85 7.33 5.43
C VAL A 69 3.78 6.22 4.99
N GLN A 70 4.27 5.46 5.97
CA GLN A 70 5.02 4.25 5.73
C GLN A 70 4.05 3.08 5.59
N VAL A 71 4.20 2.32 4.51
CA VAL A 71 3.26 1.28 4.12
C VAL A 71 4.02 0.03 3.71
N LYS A 72 3.57 -1.13 4.16
CA LYS A 72 4.04 -2.43 3.71
C LYS A 72 3.18 -2.89 2.52
N VAL A 73 3.83 -3.18 1.39
CA VAL A 73 3.20 -3.76 0.21
C VAL A 73 3.60 -5.22 0.04
N VAL A 74 2.67 -6.04 -0.46
CA VAL A 74 2.89 -7.43 -0.83
C VAL A 74 2.68 -7.57 -2.33
N TYR A 75 3.68 -8.10 -3.05
CA TYR A 75 3.63 -8.22 -4.51
C TYR A 75 4.20 -9.56 -4.97
N GLU A 76 3.88 -9.94 -6.21
CA GLU A 76 4.49 -11.10 -6.87
C GLU A 76 5.66 -10.63 -7.74
N GLU A 77 6.82 -11.30 -7.61
CA GLU A 77 7.93 -11.21 -8.58
C GLU A 77 7.67 -12.03 -9.85
#